data_AF-A0A921MTX5-F1
#
_entry.id   AF-A0A921MTX5-F1
#
_cell.length_a   1.000
_cell.length_b   1.000
_cell.length_c   1.000
_cell.angle_alpha   90.00
_cell.angle_beta   90.00
_cell.angle_gamma   90.00
#
_symmetry.space_group_name_H-M   'P 1'
#
loop_
_entity.id
_entity.type
_entity.pdbx_description
1 polymer ?
#
loop_
_entity_poly.entity_id
_entity_poly.type
_entity_poly.pdbx_seq_one_letter_code
_entity_poly.pdbx_strand_id
1 'polypeptide(L)'
;MTQGQRFNPPPNWPEPPHEGWLPPADFRPPATWGRIPSGWRLWLTGRPGSRGEAPLQDSEDVPASGARPRERVEQYPVEVLNPGMWAENHLQAEDYGFPPATQRTSRPRLRLAVTITVTVLGFVLAALTAIMFVLLVDFAVEDLPGMVEGAAGHLSAGISPSEAATAAPVTE
;
A
#
# COMPACT_ATOMS: atom_id res chain seq x y z
N MET A 1 -36.84 19.99 -38.25
CA MET A 1 -37.67 18.77 -38.10
C MET A 1 -37.72 18.40 -36.61
N THR A 2 -38.77 18.82 -35.89
CA THR A 2 -39.01 18.55 -34.45
C THR A 2 -40.21 17.62 -34.25
N GLN A 3 -40.48 16.74 -35.22
CA GLN A 3 -41.55 15.75 -35.13
C GLN A 3 -41.17 14.74 -34.02
N GLY A 4 -41.90 14.76 -32.89
CA GLY A 4 -41.70 13.85 -31.76
C GLY A 4 -40.79 14.33 -30.62
N GLN A 5 -40.41 15.61 -30.58
CA GLN A 5 -39.63 16.19 -29.46
C GLN A 5 -40.51 17.07 -28.58
N ARG A 6 -40.47 16.86 -27.26
CA ARG A 6 -41.18 17.68 -26.27
C ARG A 6 -40.27 18.81 -25.75
N PHE A 7 -40.79 20.03 -25.70
CA PHE A 7 -40.11 21.16 -25.07
C PHE A 7 -40.09 21.00 -23.54
N ASN A 8 -38.91 21.22 -22.94
CA ASN A 8 -38.65 21.07 -21.51
C ASN A 8 -38.01 22.35 -20.94
N PRO A 9 -38.82 23.34 -20.53
CA PRO A 9 -38.30 24.60 -19.99
C PRO A 9 -37.58 24.37 -18.65
N PRO A 10 -36.43 25.03 -18.40
CA PRO A 10 -35.81 25.12 -17.08
C PRO A 10 -36.77 25.71 -16.02
N PRO A 11 -36.53 25.46 -14.71
CA PRO A 11 -37.42 25.95 -13.64
C PRO A 11 -37.59 27.48 -13.59
N ASN A 12 -36.61 28.23 -14.08
CA ASN A 12 -36.62 29.70 -14.08
C ASN A 12 -37.28 30.30 -15.34
N TRP A 13 -37.75 29.46 -16.27
CA TRP A 13 -38.37 29.89 -17.52
C TRP A 13 -39.89 29.87 -17.40
N PRO A 14 -40.60 30.71 -18.17
CA PRO A 14 -42.06 30.63 -18.21
C PRO A 14 -42.52 29.28 -18.76
N GLU A 15 -43.67 28.83 -18.26
CA GLU A 15 -44.32 27.62 -18.75
C GLU A 15 -44.81 27.81 -20.19
N PRO A 16 -44.74 26.77 -21.04
CA PRO A 16 -45.26 26.83 -22.40
C PRO A 16 -46.78 27.05 -22.40
N PRO A 17 -47.34 27.70 -23.43
CA PRO A 17 -48.77 28.00 -23.48
C PRO A 17 -49.70 26.79 -23.39
N HIS A 18 -49.25 25.63 -23.87
CA HIS A 18 -49.98 24.37 -23.79
C HIS A 18 -49.02 23.18 -23.81
N GLU A 19 -49.51 22.02 -23.39
CA GLU A 19 -48.75 20.77 -23.48
C GLU A 19 -48.41 20.46 -24.95
N GLY A 20 -47.18 20.02 -25.22
CA GLY A 20 -46.72 19.74 -26.58
C GLY A 20 -46.48 20.97 -27.45
N TRP A 21 -46.43 22.17 -26.88
CA TRP A 21 -46.05 23.38 -27.62
C TRP A 21 -44.69 23.22 -28.31
N LEU A 22 -44.66 23.59 -29.59
CA LEU A 22 -43.46 23.62 -30.41
C LEU A 22 -43.17 25.08 -30.76
N PRO A 23 -42.00 25.63 -30.37
CA PRO A 23 -41.60 26.94 -30.82
C PRO A 23 -41.47 27.04 -32.35
N PRO A 24 -41.60 28.25 -32.91
CA PRO A 24 -41.23 28.54 -34.30
C PRO A 24 -39.78 28.11 -34.60
N ALA A 25 -39.48 27.83 -35.87
CA ALA A 25 -38.16 27.33 -36.30
C ALA A 25 -36.99 28.26 -35.90
N ASP A 26 -37.24 29.57 -35.82
CA ASP A 26 -36.25 30.60 -35.48
C ASP A 26 -36.30 31.03 -34.00
N PHE A 27 -36.94 30.24 -33.14
CA PHE A 27 -37.09 30.57 -31.73
C PHE A 27 -35.74 30.67 -31.02
N ARG A 28 -35.54 31.82 -30.37
CA ARG A 28 -34.45 32.03 -29.42
C ARG A 28 -35.04 32.49 -28.08
N PRO A 29 -34.62 31.89 -26.96
CA PRO A 29 -35.09 32.32 -25.65
C PRO A 29 -34.65 33.78 -25.41
N PRO A 30 -35.56 34.67 -24.99
CA PRO A 30 -35.21 36.01 -24.56
C PRO A 30 -34.15 35.99 -23.45
N ALA A 31 -33.24 36.95 -23.46
CA ALA A 31 -32.19 37.05 -22.43
C ALA A 31 -32.75 37.21 -21.00
N THR A 32 -34.00 37.69 -20.87
CA THR A 32 -34.70 37.88 -19.60
C THR A 32 -35.13 36.59 -18.93
N TRP A 33 -35.21 35.46 -19.65
CA TRP A 33 -35.60 34.16 -19.07
C TRP A 33 -34.46 33.49 -18.29
N GLY A 34 -33.27 34.07 -18.32
CA GLY A 34 -32.10 33.54 -17.63
C GLY A 34 -31.42 32.42 -18.41
N ARG A 35 -30.19 32.11 -17.99
CA ARG A 35 -29.34 31.13 -18.69
C ARG A 35 -29.84 29.71 -18.50
N ILE A 36 -29.63 28.89 -19.52
CA ILE A 36 -29.86 27.45 -19.46
C ILE A 36 -28.80 26.83 -18.53
N PRO A 37 -29.18 26.04 -17.50
CA PRO A 37 -28.24 25.33 -16.65
C PRO A 37 -27.36 24.36 -17.44
N SER A 38 -26.13 24.12 -16.98
CA SER A 38 -25.22 23.15 -17.58
C SER A 38 -25.85 21.75 -17.57
N GLY A 39 -25.84 21.08 -18.72
CA GLY A 39 -26.42 19.74 -18.91
C GLY A 39 -27.93 19.70 -19.14
N TRP A 40 -28.62 20.85 -19.16
CA TRP A 40 -30.07 20.88 -19.39
C TRP A 40 -30.42 20.62 -20.86
N ARG A 41 -31.32 19.66 -21.10
CA ARG A 41 -31.84 19.34 -22.44
C ARG A 41 -33.22 19.97 -22.62
N LEU A 42 -33.31 20.99 -23.48
CA LEU A 42 -34.58 21.64 -23.84
C LEU A 42 -35.52 20.73 -24.65
N TRP A 43 -34.97 19.69 -25.26
CA TRP A 43 -35.70 18.78 -26.14
C TRP A 43 -35.59 17.35 -25.63
N LEU A 44 -36.72 16.80 -25.22
CA LEU A 44 -36.83 15.41 -24.79
C LEU A 44 -37.39 14.56 -25.94
N THR A 45 -36.68 13.49 -26.26
CA THR A 45 -37.11 12.46 -27.20
C THR A 45 -37.81 11.35 -26.40
N GLY A 46 -39.13 11.24 -26.47
CA GLY A 46 -39.88 10.21 -25.76
C GLY A 46 -41.32 10.59 -25.39
N ARG A 47 -42.16 9.59 -25.17
CA ARG A 47 -43.57 9.75 -24.74
C ARG A 47 -43.60 10.19 -23.26
N PRO A 48 -44.47 11.13 -22.85
CA PRO A 48 -44.67 11.44 -21.44
C PRO A 48 -45.12 10.15 -20.74
N GLY A 49 -44.25 9.56 -19.90
CA GLY A 49 -44.53 8.31 -19.21
C GLY A 49 -43.38 7.31 -19.18
N SER A 50 -42.37 7.38 -20.07
CA SER A 50 -41.15 6.60 -19.87
C SER A 50 -40.23 7.34 -18.89
N ARG A 51 -40.67 7.44 -17.63
CA ARG A 51 -39.72 7.45 -16.53
C ARG A 51 -39.05 6.09 -16.63
N GLY A 52 -37.95 6.00 -17.37
CA GLY A 52 -37.07 4.85 -17.22
C GLY A 52 -36.81 4.70 -15.74
N GLU A 53 -36.92 3.47 -15.23
CA GLU A 53 -36.59 3.10 -13.85
C GLU A 53 -35.42 3.98 -13.40
N ALA A 54 -35.62 4.82 -12.39
CA ALA A 54 -34.47 5.55 -11.87
C ALA A 54 -33.47 4.47 -11.45
N PRO A 55 -32.18 4.54 -11.82
CA PRO A 55 -31.20 3.54 -11.38
C PRO A 55 -31.14 3.37 -9.85
N LEU A 56 -31.73 4.32 -9.12
CA LEU A 56 -31.91 4.32 -7.68
C LEU A 56 -33.05 3.42 -7.18
N GLN A 57 -34.06 3.06 -7.98
CA GLN A 57 -35.13 2.14 -7.56
C GLN A 57 -34.63 0.69 -7.48
N ASP A 58 -33.74 0.28 -8.39
CA ASP A 58 -33.00 -0.99 -8.26
C ASP A 58 -32.07 -1.04 -7.02
N SER A 59 -31.85 0.11 -6.38
CA SER A 59 -31.02 0.24 -5.17
C SER A 59 -31.85 0.39 -3.89
N GLU A 60 -33.18 0.46 -3.95
CA GLU A 60 -34.03 0.61 -2.75
C GLU A 60 -34.02 -0.67 -1.88
N ASP A 61 -33.74 -1.83 -2.49
CA ASP A 61 -33.56 -3.11 -1.80
C ASP A 61 -32.11 -3.35 -1.34
N VAL A 62 -31.19 -2.43 -1.65
CA VAL A 62 -29.79 -2.49 -1.20
C VAL A 62 -29.62 -1.47 -0.06
N PRO A 63 -29.54 -1.91 1.21
CA PRO A 63 -29.24 -0.98 2.29
C PRO A 63 -27.93 -0.26 1.99
N ALA A 64 -27.87 1.05 2.23
CA ALA A 64 -26.76 1.94 1.87
C ALA A 64 -25.36 1.50 2.37
N SER A 65 -25.30 0.51 3.25
CA SER A 65 -24.06 -0.07 3.80
C SER A 65 -23.67 -1.42 3.19
N GLY A 66 -24.44 -1.99 2.25
CA GLY A 66 -24.24 -3.34 1.71
C GLY A 66 -24.43 -4.48 2.72
N ALA A 67 -24.70 -4.14 3.99
CA ALA A 67 -24.95 -5.08 5.07
C ALA A 67 -26.43 -5.50 5.06
N ARG A 68 -26.70 -6.80 4.93
CA ARG A 68 -28.07 -7.34 5.00
C ARG A 68 -28.70 -6.95 6.35
N PRO A 69 -29.96 -6.48 6.40
CA PRO A 69 -30.63 -6.22 7.66
C PRO A 69 -30.67 -7.51 8.48
N ARG A 70 -30.08 -7.48 9.68
CA ARG A 70 -30.06 -8.64 10.58
C ARG A 70 -31.45 -8.89 11.13
N GLU A 71 -31.79 -10.16 11.29
CA GLU A 71 -32.98 -10.57 12.05
C GLU A 71 -32.85 -10.03 13.49
N ARG A 72 -33.95 -9.47 14.02
CA ARG A 72 -33.98 -8.92 15.38
C ARG A 72 -33.72 -10.07 16.35
N VAL A 73 -32.59 -10.03 17.02
CA VAL A 73 -32.26 -10.98 18.09
C VAL A 73 -33.15 -10.66 19.29
N GLU A 74 -34.18 -11.48 19.50
CA GLU A 74 -35.16 -11.35 20.60
C GLU A 74 -34.54 -11.62 21.98
N GLN A 75 -33.46 -12.41 22.03
CA GLN A 75 -32.81 -12.83 23.28
C GLN A 75 -31.36 -12.38 23.32
N TYR A 76 -31.03 -11.51 24.27
CA TYR A 76 -29.67 -10.97 24.38
C TYR A 76 -28.66 -12.11 24.56
N PRO A 77 -27.68 -12.23 23.66
CA PRO A 77 -26.80 -13.40 23.57
C PRO A 77 -25.68 -13.44 24.63
N VAL A 78 -25.65 -12.44 25.50
CA VAL A 78 -24.58 -12.27 26.47
C VAL A 78 -25.13 -12.58 27.84
N GLU A 79 -24.79 -13.75 28.36
CA GLU A 79 -25.06 -14.10 29.74
C GLU A 79 -24.03 -13.43 30.65
N VAL A 80 -24.51 -12.63 31.60
CA VAL A 80 -23.66 -11.92 32.56
C VAL A 80 -23.40 -12.87 33.72
N LEU A 81 -22.20 -13.48 33.73
CA LEU A 81 -21.84 -14.42 34.79
C LEU A 81 -21.57 -13.69 36.12
N ASN A 82 -20.92 -12.52 36.08
CA ASN A 82 -20.73 -11.62 37.23
C ASN A 82 -20.71 -10.15 36.76
N PRO A 83 -20.88 -9.15 37.66
CA PRO A 83 -20.68 -7.75 37.30
C PRO A 83 -19.28 -7.54 36.71
N GLY A 84 -19.20 -7.21 35.42
CA GLY A 84 -17.94 -7.04 34.69
C GLY A 84 -17.35 -8.33 34.08
N MET A 85 -17.95 -9.50 34.28
CA MET A 85 -17.61 -10.75 33.60
C MET A 85 -18.77 -11.21 32.73
N TRP A 86 -18.55 -11.18 31.43
CA TRP A 86 -19.50 -11.60 30.41
C TRP A 86 -19.05 -12.97 29.90
N ALA A 87 -19.98 -13.92 29.72
CA ALA A 87 -19.70 -15.12 28.93
C ALA A 87 -19.40 -14.74 27.47
N GLU A 88 -18.79 -15.64 26.71
CA GLU A 88 -18.33 -15.42 25.34
C GLU A 88 -19.39 -14.72 24.48
N ASN A 89 -19.09 -13.49 24.04
CA ASN A 89 -19.99 -12.69 23.21
C ASN A 89 -19.93 -13.22 21.78
N HIS A 90 -20.83 -14.14 21.46
CA HIS A 90 -20.91 -14.74 20.14
C HIS A 90 -21.33 -13.75 19.03
N LEU A 91 -21.74 -12.51 19.35
CA LEU A 91 -21.97 -11.45 18.35
C LEU A 91 -20.66 -10.88 17.78
N GLN A 92 -19.51 -11.07 18.43
CA GLN A 92 -18.23 -10.58 17.91
C GLN A 92 -17.75 -11.37 16.69
N ALA A 93 -18.22 -12.61 16.52
CA ALA A 93 -17.85 -13.47 15.41
C ALA A 93 -18.68 -13.23 14.14
N GLU A 94 -19.77 -12.48 14.24
CA GLU A 94 -20.75 -12.39 13.17
C GLU A 94 -20.63 -11.05 12.42
N ASP A 95 -20.30 -11.19 11.14
CA ASP A 95 -20.79 -10.39 10.03
C ASP A 95 -20.58 -8.86 10.12
N TYR A 96 -19.33 -8.45 10.22
CA TYR A 96 -18.91 -7.06 9.95
C TYR A 96 -18.44 -6.85 8.48
N GLY A 97 -18.67 -7.83 7.59
CA GLY A 97 -18.16 -7.79 6.21
C GLY A 97 -16.64 -7.91 6.10
N PHE A 98 -15.93 -8.05 7.22
CA PHE A 98 -14.50 -8.33 7.26
C PHE A 98 -14.28 -9.83 7.46
N PRO A 99 -13.29 -10.43 6.76
CA PRO A 99 -12.92 -11.82 7.01
C PRO A 99 -12.57 -11.99 8.50
N PRO A 100 -12.91 -13.14 9.11
CA PRO A 100 -12.62 -13.38 10.51
C PRO A 100 -11.13 -13.14 10.78
N ALA A 101 -10.82 -12.46 11.89
CA ALA A 101 -9.43 -12.18 12.25
C ALA A 101 -8.64 -13.49 12.30
N THR A 102 -7.54 -13.56 11.54
CA THR A 102 -6.70 -14.75 11.52
C THR A 102 -6.21 -15.03 12.93
N GLN A 103 -6.60 -16.17 13.50
CA GLN A 103 -6.19 -16.55 14.85
C GLN A 103 -4.66 -16.64 14.93
N ARG A 104 -4.04 -15.69 15.64
CA ARG A 104 -2.61 -15.71 15.88
C ARG A 104 -2.32 -16.70 17.00
N THR A 105 -1.88 -17.91 16.64
CA THR A 105 -1.36 -18.85 17.63
C THR A 105 -0.10 -18.26 18.27
N SER A 106 -0.17 -17.94 19.56
CA SER A 106 1.01 -17.58 20.32
C SER A 106 1.78 -18.87 20.64
N ARG A 107 3.01 -18.97 20.13
CA ARG A 107 3.92 -20.10 20.41
C ARG A 107 5.01 -19.62 21.37
N PRO A 108 4.74 -19.48 22.68
CA PRO A 108 5.67 -18.87 23.63
C PRO A 108 7.00 -19.63 23.71
N ARG A 109 6.94 -20.97 23.66
CA ARG A 109 8.13 -21.84 23.68
C ARG A 109 9.02 -21.64 22.44
N LEU A 110 8.44 -21.43 21.26
CA LEU A 110 9.19 -21.22 20.02
C LEU A 110 9.91 -19.86 20.06
N ARG A 111 9.23 -18.81 20.55
CA ARG A 111 9.86 -17.48 20.72
C ARG A 111 11.04 -17.55 21.68
N LEU A 112 10.87 -18.23 22.82
CA LEU A 112 11.94 -18.41 23.80
C LEU A 112 13.14 -19.17 23.20
N ALA A 113 12.87 -20.26 22.48
CA ALA A 113 13.92 -21.02 21.79
C ALA A 113 14.68 -20.15 20.79
N VAL A 114 13.98 -19.36 19.97
CA VAL A 114 14.60 -18.43 19.01
C VAL A 114 15.44 -17.37 19.71
N THR A 115 14.97 -16.80 20.83
CA THR A 115 15.78 -15.81 21.56
C THR A 115 17.05 -16.43 22.13
N ILE A 116 16.96 -17.64 22.70
CA ILE A 116 18.14 -18.35 23.24
C ILE A 116 19.13 -18.67 22.12
N THR A 117 18.67 -19.17 20.97
CA THR A 117 19.56 -19.51 19.86
C THR A 117 20.27 -18.28 19.31
N VAL A 118 19.57 -17.15 19.15
CA VAL A 118 20.18 -15.88 18.71
C VAL A 118 21.22 -15.39 19.70
N THR A 119 20.93 -15.44 21.00
CA THR A 119 21.89 -15.04 22.04
C THR A 119 23.13 -15.92 22.05
N VAL A 120 22.98 -17.24 22.00
CA VAL A 120 24.11 -18.18 21.94
C VAL A 120 24.94 -17.95 20.69
N LEU A 121 24.31 -17.76 19.53
CA LEU A 121 25.02 -17.47 18.28
C LEU A 121 25.84 -16.17 18.38
N GLY A 122 25.29 -15.13 19.00
CA GLY A 122 26.00 -13.87 19.26
C GLY A 122 27.25 -14.08 20.12
N PHE A 123 27.14 -14.86 21.20
CA PHE A 123 28.30 -15.18 22.06
C PHE A 123 29.36 -16.00 21.33
N VAL A 124 28.95 -16.99 20.52
CA VAL A 124 29.89 -17.79 19.72
C VAL A 124 30.62 -16.91 18.72
N LEU A 125 29.91 -16.02 18.03
CA LEU A 125 30.52 -15.13 17.06
C LEU A 125 31.49 -14.15 17.72
N ALA A 126 31.12 -13.58 18.88
CA ALA A 126 32.03 -12.73 19.66
C ALA A 126 33.28 -13.50 20.11
N ALA A 127 33.14 -14.72 20.63
CA ALA A 127 34.26 -15.55 21.04
C ALA A 127 35.20 -15.88 19.87
N LEU A 128 34.63 -16.28 18.72
CA LEU A 128 35.41 -16.53 17.50
C LEU A 128 36.17 -15.30 17.03
N THR A 129 35.55 -14.11 17.07
CA THR A 129 36.25 -12.87 16.71
C THR A 129 37.41 -12.55 17.64
N ALA A 130 37.26 -12.77 18.96
CA ALA A 130 38.33 -12.58 19.92
C ALA A 130 39.48 -13.58 19.70
N ILE A 131 39.16 -14.86 19.45
CA ILE A 131 40.16 -15.89 19.14
C ILE A 131 40.91 -15.53 17.85
N MET A 132 40.19 -15.17 16.79
CA MET A 132 40.82 -14.73 15.53
C MET A 132 41.75 -13.53 15.73
N PHE A 133 41.33 -12.55 16.54
CA PHE A 133 42.18 -11.41 16.85
C PHE A 133 43.47 -11.81 17.56
N VAL A 134 43.38 -12.69 18.58
CA VAL A 134 44.57 -13.19 19.28
C VAL A 134 45.50 -13.92 18.32
N LEU A 135 44.97 -14.83 17.50
CA LEU A 135 45.75 -15.55 16.49
C LEU A 135 46.43 -14.61 15.48
N LEU A 136 45.75 -13.54 15.08
CA LEU A 136 46.28 -12.56 14.15
C LEU A 136 47.40 -11.71 14.77
N VAL A 137 47.26 -11.33 16.04
CA VAL A 137 48.30 -10.60 16.78
C VAL A 137 49.52 -11.49 17.01
N ASP A 138 49.31 -12.73 17.41
CA ASP A 138 50.37 -13.73 17.62
C ASP A 138 51.19 -13.92 16.34
N PHE A 139 50.51 -14.18 15.21
CA PHE A 139 51.14 -14.25 13.89
C PHE A 139 51.89 -12.97 13.51
N ALA A 140 51.31 -11.79 13.79
CA ALA A 140 51.93 -10.52 13.47
C ALA A 140 53.21 -10.26 14.28
N VAL A 141 53.31 -10.79 15.50
CA VAL A 141 54.46 -10.61 16.38
C VAL A 141 55.54 -11.65 16.12
N GLU A 142 55.17 -12.92 15.97
CA GLU A 142 56.13 -14.02 15.91
C GLU A 142 56.57 -14.36 14.48
N ASP A 143 55.62 -14.50 13.55
CA ASP A 143 55.89 -15.04 12.21
C ASP A 143 56.17 -13.97 11.16
N LEU A 144 55.49 -12.82 11.26
CA LEU A 144 55.54 -11.75 10.27
C LEU A 144 56.94 -11.12 10.12
N PRO A 145 57.73 -10.89 11.20
CA PRO A 145 59.10 -10.37 11.07
C PRO A 145 60.01 -11.29 10.26
N GLY A 146 59.95 -12.61 10.51
CA GLY A 146 60.75 -13.60 9.78
C GLY A 146 60.37 -13.70 8.31
N MET A 147 59.07 -13.61 7.98
CA MET A 147 58.62 -13.56 6.58
C MET A 147 59.07 -12.29 5.85
N VAL A 148 59.02 -11.13 6.51
CA VAL A 148 59.45 -9.85 5.92
C VAL A 148 60.96 -9.82 5.71
N GLU A 149 61.74 -10.32 6.68
CA GLU A 149 63.20 -10.39 6.56
C GLU A 149 63.64 -11.41 5.48
N GLY A 150 62.98 -12.57 5.41
CA GLY A 150 63.17 -13.53 4.31
C GLY A 150 62.85 -12.91 2.95
N ALA A 151 61.69 -12.26 2.81
CA ALA A 151 61.28 -11.58 1.58
C ALA A 151 62.24 -10.44 1.18
N ALA A 152 62.71 -9.64 2.15
CA ALA A 152 63.70 -8.58 1.92
C ALA A 152 65.07 -9.15 1.52
N GLY A 153 65.46 -10.30 2.08
CA GLY A 153 66.65 -11.05 1.68
C GLY A 153 66.59 -11.54 0.23
N HIS A 154 65.43 -12.01 -0.24
CA HIS A 154 65.23 -12.40 -1.64
C HIS A 154 65.30 -11.20 -2.61
N LEU A 155 64.79 -10.03 -2.20
CA LEU A 155 64.88 -8.79 -2.98
C LEU A 155 66.32 -8.24 -3.02
N SER A 156 67.06 -8.32 -1.92
CA SER A 156 68.46 -7.88 -1.84
C SER A 156 69.41 -8.83 -2.57
N ALA A 157 69.16 -10.13 -2.57
CA ALA A 157 69.93 -11.11 -3.34
C ALA A 157 69.77 -10.91 -4.86
N GLY A 158 68.61 -10.40 -5.32
CA GLY A 158 68.39 -10.00 -6.71
C GLY A 158 69.12 -8.71 -7.12
N ILE A 159 69.63 -7.93 -6.15
CA ILE A 159 70.40 -6.70 -6.36
C ILE A 159 71.84 -6.96 -5.87
N SER A 160 72.52 -7.90 -6.51
CA SER A 160 73.99 -7.96 -6.40
C SER A 160 74.59 -6.86 -7.28
N PRO A 161 75.50 -6.00 -6.78
CA PRO A 161 76.08 -4.92 -7.57
C PRO A 161 77.19 -5.51 -8.46
N SER A 162 76.81 -6.20 -9.53
CA SER A 162 77.77 -6.65 -10.55
C SER A 162 77.95 -5.64 -11.68
N GLU A 163 77.41 -4.43 -11.56
CA GLU A 163 77.45 -3.40 -12.61
C GLU A 163 77.85 -2.03 -12.05
N ALA A 164 78.98 -1.98 -11.35
CA ALA A 164 79.61 -0.71 -10.94
C ALA A 164 81.13 -0.69 -11.22
N ALA A 165 81.59 -1.46 -12.19
CA ALA A 165 83.00 -1.48 -12.56
C ALA A 165 83.21 -1.85 -14.04
N THR A 166 82.70 -1.06 -14.99
CA THR A 166 83.33 -0.86 -16.32
C THR A 166 82.67 0.36 -17.00
N ALA A 167 83.18 1.56 -16.69
CA ALA A 167 83.11 2.71 -17.60
C ALA A 167 84.23 3.67 -17.19
N ALA A 168 85.37 3.50 -17.86
CA ALA A 168 86.57 4.31 -17.69
C ALA A 168 86.33 5.78 -18.11
N PRO A 169 87.13 6.74 -17.60
CA PRO A 169 87.02 8.16 -17.93
C PRO A 169 87.58 8.46 -19.33
N VAL A 170 86.86 9.27 -20.10
CA VAL A 170 87.35 9.89 -21.35
C VAL A 170 88.04 11.21 -20.97
N THR A 171 89.33 11.31 -21.25
CA THR A 171 90.13 12.55 -21.22
C THR A 171 90.58 12.89 -22.65
N GLU A 172 90.34 14.15 -23.03
CA GLU A 172 90.75 14.90 -24.24
C GLU A 172 90.54 14.30 -25.64
#